data_AF-A0A812R3P5-F1
#
_entry.id   AF-A0A812R3P5-F1
#
_cell.length_a   1.000
_cell.length_b   1.000
_cell.length_c   1.000
_cell.angle_alpha   90.00
_cell.angle_beta   90.00
_cell.angle_gamma   90.00
#
_symmetry.space_group_name_H-M   'P 1'
#
loop_
_entity.id
_entity.type
_entity.pdbx_description
1 polymer ?
#
loop_
_entity_poly.entity_id
_entity_poly.type
_entity_poly.pdbx_seq_one_letter_code
_entity_poly.pdbx_strand_id
1 'polypeptide(L)'
;MTTGLATSGRGAQVDQSFQRKHDRYDYKVQRQSLHRDDLADLMQLTIGRMDMYNLVGALLLTFALQWITSSDIIAAPDVKHWPTWYSTVFVINCFSSVGYLLFSLWFAMHCAVTCQSLGTRMRINFARRDASTLRY
;
A
#
# COMPACT_ATOMS: atom_id res chain seq x y z
N MET A 1 -21.52 -11.41 64.91
CA MET A 1 -21.42 -12.10 63.60
C MET A 1 -21.38 -11.16 62.39
N THR A 2 -21.46 -9.84 62.55
CA THR A 2 -21.54 -8.86 61.44
C THR A 2 -20.20 -8.40 60.87
N THR A 3 -19.09 -8.60 61.59
CA THR A 3 -17.75 -8.14 61.20
C THR A 3 -17.11 -8.93 60.06
N GLY A 4 -17.46 -10.21 59.87
CA GLY A 4 -16.91 -11.04 58.79
C GLY A 4 -17.49 -10.76 57.40
N LEU A 5 -18.73 -10.24 57.34
CA LEU A 5 -19.40 -9.92 56.07
C LEU A 5 -18.82 -8.63 55.45
N ALA A 6 -18.45 -7.66 56.28
CA ALA A 6 -17.88 -6.38 55.85
C ALA A 6 -16.43 -6.50 55.33
N THR A 7 -15.62 -7.40 55.91
CA THR A 7 -14.28 -7.73 55.41
C THR A 7 -14.32 -8.56 54.13
N SER A 8 -15.25 -9.51 54.02
CA SER A 8 -15.50 -10.27 52.80
C SER A 8 -15.93 -9.38 51.63
N GLY A 9 -16.85 -8.43 51.87
CA GLY A 9 -17.30 -7.48 50.83
C GLY A 9 -16.21 -6.52 50.35
N ARG A 10 -15.29 -6.11 51.23
CA ARG A 10 -14.12 -5.29 50.86
C ARG A 10 -13.10 -6.05 50.02
N GLY A 11 -12.84 -7.33 50.34
CA GLY A 11 -11.98 -8.20 49.52
C GLY A 11 -12.54 -8.37 48.10
N ALA A 12 -13.83 -8.67 48.00
CA ALA A 12 -14.53 -8.81 46.71
C ALA A 12 -14.50 -7.52 45.86
N GLN A 13 -14.60 -6.34 46.49
CA GLN A 13 -14.49 -5.06 45.77
C GLN A 13 -13.06 -4.78 45.28
N VAL A 14 -12.04 -5.13 46.06
CA VAL A 14 -10.63 -4.96 45.65
C VAL A 14 -10.31 -5.89 44.48
N ASP A 15 -10.71 -7.16 44.56
CA ASP A 15 -10.51 -8.13 43.48
C ASP A 15 -11.22 -7.70 42.19
N GLN A 16 -12.47 -7.22 42.30
CA GLN A 16 -13.20 -6.71 41.15
C GLN A 16 -12.53 -5.47 40.52
N SER A 17 -11.95 -4.58 41.33
CA SER A 17 -11.23 -3.41 40.83
C SER A 17 -9.92 -3.79 40.13
N PHE A 18 -9.24 -4.83 40.60
CA PHE A 18 -8.01 -5.36 40.02
C PHE A 18 -8.31 -6.06 38.69
N GLN A 19 -9.36 -6.91 38.66
CA GLN A 19 -9.82 -7.56 37.44
C GLN A 19 -10.17 -6.55 36.34
N ARG A 20 -10.93 -5.50 36.68
CA ARG A 20 -11.26 -4.43 35.72
C ARG A 20 -10.02 -3.72 35.16
N LYS A 21 -8.97 -3.55 35.95
CA LYS A 21 -7.71 -2.96 35.46
C LYS A 21 -7.01 -3.93 34.52
N HIS A 22 -6.93 -5.21 34.87
CA HIS A 22 -6.36 -6.26 34.03
C HIS A 22 -7.07 -6.33 32.67
N ASP A 23 -8.39 -6.48 32.68
CA ASP A 23 -9.21 -6.57 31.47
C ASP A 23 -9.05 -5.31 30.58
N ARG A 24 -8.87 -4.15 31.19
CA ARG A 24 -8.61 -2.90 30.46
C ARG A 24 -7.24 -2.89 29.79
N TYR A 25 -6.20 -3.46 30.40
CA TYR A 25 -4.90 -3.60 29.76
C TYR A 25 -4.94 -4.60 28.61
N ASP A 26 -5.58 -5.75 28.82
CA ASP A 26 -5.76 -6.78 27.78
C ASP A 26 -6.50 -6.22 26.56
N TYR A 27 -7.59 -5.48 26.79
CA TYR A 27 -8.34 -4.86 25.71
C TYR A 27 -7.50 -3.85 24.91
N LYS A 28 -6.63 -3.07 25.57
CA LYS A 28 -5.74 -2.12 24.90
C LYS A 28 -4.71 -2.85 24.03
N VAL A 29 -4.11 -3.93 24.55
CA VAL A 29 -3.13 -4.75 23.82
C VAL A 29 -3.79 -5.40 22.61
N GLN A 30 -4.97 -6.00 22.78
CA GLN A 30 -5.68 -6.66 21.69
C GLN A 30 -6.10 -5.67 20.60
N ARG A 31 -6.55 -4.47 20.98
CA ARG A 31 -6.86 -3.39 20.03
C ARG A 31 -5.64 -2.94 19.23
N GLN A 32 -4.47 -2.86 19.88
CA GLN A 32 -3.22 -2.51 19.20
C GLN A 32 -2.76 -3.60 18.23
N SER A 33 -2.91 -4.87 18.61
CA SER A 33 -2.63 -6.00 17.71
C SER A 33 -3.48 -5.91 16.45
N LEU A 34 -4.80 -5.77 16.60
CA LEU A 34 -5.73 -5.66 15.47
C LEU A 34 -5.34 -4.50 14.54
N HIS A 35 -5.02 -3.35 15.12
CA HIS A 35 -4.68 -2.17 14.32
C HIS A 35 -3.38 -2.33 13.50
N ARG A 36 -2.41 -3.11 14.02
CA ARG A 36 -1.17 -3.41 13.28
C ARG A 36 -1.43 -4.35 12.11
N ASP A 37 -2.35 -5.29 12.29
CA ASP A 37 -2.75 -6.25 11.27
C ASP A 37 -3.55 -5.55 10.16
N ASP A 38 -4.49 -4.66 10.52
CA ASP A 38 -5.23 -3.84 9.55
C ASP A 38 -4.28 -2.98 8.68
N LEU A 39 -3.28 -2.34 9.31
CA LEU A 39 -2.28 -1.56 8.58
C LEU A 39 -1.44 -2.43 7.65
N ALA A 40 -1.11 -3.66 8.06
CA ALA A 40 -0.41 -4.61 7.23
C ALA A 40 -1.22 -4.97 5.98
N ASP A 41 -2.49 -5.26 6.18
CA ASP A 41 -3.38 -5.69 5.12
C ASP A 41 -3.64 -4.57 4.11
N LEU A 42 -3.92 -3.34 4.58
CA LEU A 42 -4.10 -2.16 3.71
C LEU A 42 -2.86 -1.89 2.84
N MET A 43 -1.67 -2.05 3.42
CA MET A 43 -0.40 -1.89 2.70
C MET A 43 -0.22 -2.97 1.65
N GLN A 44 -0.44 -4.23 2.02
CA GLN A 44 -0.30 -5.37 1.13
C GLN A 44 -1.29 -5.31 -0.04
N LEU A 45 -2.53 -4.89 0.22
CA LEU A 45 -3.55 -4.66 -0.81
C LEU A 45 -3.14 -3.57 -1.80
N THR A 46 -2.52 -2.49 -1.30
CA THR A 46 -2.05 -1.38 -2.14
C THR A 46 -0.87 -1.83 -3.01
N ILE A 47 0.11 -2.50 -2.42
CA ILE A 47 1.28 -3.03 -3.14
C ILE A 47 0.84 -4.03 -4.21
N GLY A 48 -0.02 -4.99 -3.87
CA GLY A 48 -0.52 -5.98 -4.82
C GLY A 48 -1.26 -5.35 -6.02
N ARG A 49 -1.98 -4.24 -5.79
CA ARG A 49 -2.64 -3.50 -6.89
C ARG A 49 -1.64 -2.73 -7.75
N MET A 50 -0.64 -2.11 -7.15
CA MET A 50 0.41 -1.39 -7.88
C MET A 50 1.28 -2.32 -8.72
N ASP A 51 1.55 -3.53 -8.23
CA ASP A 51 2.27 -4.56 -8.99
C ASP A 51 1.48 -5.01 -10.22
N MET A 52 0.15 -5.13 -10.12
CA MET A 52 -0.70 -5.41 -11.28
C MET A 52 -0.63 -4.28 -12.33
N TYR A 53 -0.61 -3.01 -11.90
CA TYR A 53 -0.43 -1.90 -12.84
C TYR A 53 0.94 -1.91 -13.50
N ASN A 54 2.00 -2.27 -12.76
CA ASN A 54 3.34 -2.44 -13.34
C ASN A 54 3.37 -3.59 -14.36
N LEU A 55 2.72 -4.72 -14.07
CA LEU A 55 2.66 -5.85 -15.00
C LEU A 55 1.92 -5.48 -16.29
N VAL A 56 0.72 -4.90 -16.19
CA VAL A 56 -0.07 -4.49 -17.35
C VAL A 56 0.64 -3.38 -18.13
N GLY A 57 1.23 -2.42 -17.42
CA GLY A 57 2.01 -1.34 -18.03
C GLY A 57 3.24 -1.84 -18.78
N ALA A 58 3.95 -2.85 -18.23
CA ALA A 58 5.10 -3.45 -18.89
C ALA A 58 4.69 -4.21 -20.17
N LEU A 59 3.59 -4.97 -20.13
CA LEU A 59 3.06 -5.65 -21.31
C LEU A 59 2.65 -4.67 -22.41
N LEU A 60 1.91 -3.60 -22.06
CA LEU A 60 1.53 -2.56 -23.01
C LEU A 60 2.76 -1.86 -23.61
N LEU A 61 3.79 -1.60 -22.79
CA LEU A 61 5.04 -1.01 -23.24
C LEU A 61 5.75 -1.93 -24.25
N THR A 62 5.80 -3.24 -23.98
CA THR A 62 6.38 -4.22 -24.92
C THR A 62 5.61 -4.27 -26.23
N PHE A 63 4.26 -4.24 -26.21
CA PHE A 63 3.47 -4.17 -27.43
C PHE A 63 3.67 -2.86 -28.20
N ALA A 64 3.74 -1.72 -27.50
CA ALA A 64 4.01 -0.43 -28.12
C ALA A 64 5.41 -0.37 -28.75
N LEU A 65 6.42 -0.95 -28.08
CA LEU A 65 7.77 -1.06 -28.63
C LEU A 65 7.83 -2.00 -29.82
N GLN A 66 7.17 -3.16 -29.75
CA GLN A 66 7.09 -4.10 -30.87
C GLN A 66 6.43 -3.46 -32.09
N TRP A 67 5.38 -2.64 -31.88
CA TRP A 67 4.71 -1.91 -32.95
C TRP A 67 5.63 -0.89 -33.63
N ILE A 68 6.49 -0.21 -32.85
CA ILE A 68 7.47 0.76 -33.35
C ILE A 68 8.63 0.05 -34.06
N THR A 69 9.14 -1.07 -33.54
CA THR A 69 10.28 -1.78 -34.13
C THR A 69 9.89 -2.65 -35.32
N SER A 70 8.67 -3.21 -35.32
CA SER A 70 8.11 -3.98 -36.44
C SER A 70 7.48 -3.07 -37.48
N SER A 71 7.79 -1.77 -37.48
CA SER A 71 7.26 -0.82 -38.46
C SER A 71 7.94 -1.02 -39.82
N ASP A 72 7.70 -2.18 -40.41
CA ASP A 72 7.75 -2.40 -41.84
C ASP A 72 6.76 -1.45 -42.56
N ILE A 73 5.88 -0.78 -41.81
CA ILE A 73 5.05 0.37 -42.25
C ILE A 73 5.91 1.48 -42.87
N ILE A 74 7.11 1.81 -42.36
CA ILE A 74 7.94 2.87 -42.95
C ILE A 74 8.68 2.37 -44.20
N ALA A 75 8.97 1.06 -44.26
CA ALA A 75 9.65 0.40 -45.37
C ALA A 75 8.68 -0.11 -46.45
N ALA A 76 7.37 -0.14 -46.17
CA ALA A 76 6.35 -0.62 -47.07
C ALA A 76 6.26 0.30 -48.30
N PRO A 77 6.23 -0.26 -49.53
CA PRO A 77 6.23 0.52 -50.76
C PRO A 77 5.05 1.50 -50.87
N ASP A 78 3.94 1.24 -50.17
CA ASP A 78 2.73 2.09 -50.14
C ASP A 78 2.90 3.38 -49.32
N VAL A 79 3.87 3.43 -48.40
CA VAL A 79 4.08 4.58 -47.50
C VAL A 79 4.95 5.68 -48.11
N LYS A 80 5.62 5.39 -49.24
CA LYS A 80 6.33 6.40 -50.04
C LYS A 80 5.40 7.51 -50.58
N HIS A 81 4.08 7.26 -50.60
CA HIS A 81 3.06 8.22 -51.03
C HIS A 81 2.41 8.99 -49.88
N TRP A 82 2.80 8.77 -48.63
CA TRP A 82 2.20 9.48 -47.51
C TRP A 82 2.70 10.93 -47.43
N PRO A 83 1.81 11.90 -47.19
CA PRO A 83 2.22 13.28 -46.94
C PRO A 83 3.17 13.35 -45.73
N THR A 84 4.25 14.12 -45.84
CA THR A 84 5.29 14.23 -44.79
C THR A 84 4.73 14.62 -43.42
N TRP A 85 3.68 15.44 -43.38
CA TRP A 85 3.02 15.87 -42.14
C TRP A 85 2.34 14.72 -41.39
N TYR A 86 1.88 13.68 -42.09
CA TYR A 86 1.22 12.53 -41.46
C TYR A 86 2.25 11.64 -40.76
N SER A 87 3.41 11.43 -41.39
CA SER A 87 4.52 10.66 -40.83
C SER A 87 5.08 11.31 -39.55
N THR A 88 5.23 12.64 -39.54
CA THR A 88 5.74 13.34 -38.34
C THR A 88 4.78 13.25 -37.16
N VAL A 89 3.47 13.42 -37.39
CA VAL A 89 2.45 13.26 -36.33
C VAL A 89 2.40 11.83 -35.80
N PHE A 90 2.55 10.84 -36.68
CA PHE A 90 2.61 9.43 -36.28
C PHE A 90 3.80 9.14 -35.35
N VAL A 91 5.01 9.59 -35.71
CA VAL A 91 6.22 9.40 -34.89
C VAL A 91 6.10 10.11 -33.54
N ILE A 92 5.57 11.34 -33.51
CA ILE A 92 5.36 12.09 -32.27
C ILE A 92 4.37 11.38 -31.36
N ASN A 93 3.28 10.83 -31.91
CA ASN A 93 2.29 10.08 -31.13
C ASN A 93 2.87 8.79 -30.56
N CYS A 94 3.65 8.04 -31.35
CA CYS A 94 4.35 6.84 -30.87
C CYS A 94 5.32 7.16 -29.73
N PHE A 95 6.12 8.21 -29.87
CA PHE A 95 7.04 8.66 -28.82
C PHE A 95 6.29 9.11 -27.56
N SER A 96 5.21 9.88 -27.72
CA SER A 96 4.37 10.34 -26.61
C SER A 96 3.71 9.17 -25.87
N SER A 97 3.22 8.17 -26.60
CA SER A 97 2.62 6.96 -26.03
C SER A 97 3.63 6.17 -25.20
N VAL A 98 4.86 5.98 -25.69
CA VAL A 98 5.93 5.30 -24.95
C VAL A 98 6.30 6.10 -23.69
N GLY A 99 6.46 7.42 -23.83
CA GLY A 99 6.73 8.30 -22.70
C GLY A 99 5.66 8.22 -21.61
N TYR A 100 4.38 8.26 -22.01
CA TYR A 100 3.24 8.15 -21.09
C TYR A 100 3.25 6.81 -20.32
N LEU A 101 3.46 5.69 -21.03
CA LEU A 101 3.53 4.37 -20.39
C LEU A 101 4.71 4.26 -19.41
N LEU A 102 5.86 4.85 -19.75
CA LEU A 102 7.05 4.83 -18.91
C LEU A 102 6.84 5.65 -17.62
N PHE A 103 6.24 6.84 -17.72
CA PHE A 103 5.85 7.63 -16.55
C PHE A 103 4.79 6.93 -15.69
N SER A 104 3.81 6.26 -16.31
CA SER A 104 2.82 5.48 -15.59
C SER A 104 3.46 4.36 -14.76
N LEU A 105 4.41 3.62 -15.35
CA LEU A 105 5.16 2.57 -14.66
C LEU A 105 5.99 3.14 -13.49
N TRP A 106 6.64 4.27 -13.75
CA TRP A 106 7.44 4.97 -12.75
C TRP A 106 6.59 5.36 -11.53
N PHE A 107 5.42 5.95 -11.75
CA PHE A 107 4.53 6.35 -10.66
C PHE A 107 3.99 5.15 -9.87
N ALA A 108 3.64 4.04 -10.55
CA ALA A 108 3.20 2.82 -9.90
C ALA A 108 4.33 2.21 -9.04
N MET A 109 5.56 2.14 -9.55
CA MET A 109 6.73 1.70 -8.77
C MET A 109 7.01 2.61 -7.57
N HIS A 110 6.98 3.93 -7.76
CA HIS A 110 7.18 4.89 -6.68
C HIS A 110 6.10 4.78 -5.60
N CYS A 111 4.84 4.55 -5.99
CA CYS A 111 3.74 4.30 -5.06
C CYS A 111 3.97 3.04 -4.21
N ALA A 112 4.40 1.93 -4.82
CA ALA A 112 4.69 0.69 -4.10
C ALA A 112 5.80 0.89 -3.04
N VAL A 113 6.91 1.54 -3.42
CA VAL A 113 8.04 1.80 -2.51
C VAL A 113 7.65 2.75 -1.37
N THR A 114 6.93 3.83 -1.70
CA THR A 114 6.47 4.78 -0.68
C THR A 114 5.49 4.13 0.29
N CYS A 115 4.57 3.29 -0.20
CA CYS A 115 3.67 2.49 0.63
C CYS A 115 4.48 1.64 1.63
N GLN A 116 5.41 0.82 1.15
CA GLN A 116 6.23 -0.05 2.01
C GLN A 116 7.04 0.74 3.06
N SER A 117 7.61 1.88 2.70
CA SER A 117 8.32 2.75 3.65
C SER A 117 7.38 3.37 4.69
N LEU A 118 6.17 3.78 4.30
CA LEU A 118 5.19 4.34 5.21
C LEU A 118 4.66 3.29 6.19
N GLY A 119 4.44 2.06 5.74
CA GLY A 119 3.98 0.95 6.58
C GLY A 119 4.94 0.62 7.71
N THR A 120 6.23 0.54 7.40
CA THR A 120 7.26 0.30 8.43
C THR A 120 7.32 1.45 9.44
N ARG A 121 7.25 2.71 8.98
CA ARG A 121 7.23 3.90 9.85
C ARG A 121 6.01 3.92 10.78
N MET A 122 4.83 3.59 10.26
CA MET A 122 3.61 3.52 11.08
C MET A 122 3.73 2.43 12.15
N ARG A 123 4.17 1.22 11.78
CA ARG A 123 4.36 0.11 12.75
C ARG A 123 5.33 0.48 13.87
N ILE A 124 6.44 1.15 13.55
CA ILE A 124 7.43 1.60 14.54
C ILE A 124 6.81 2.66 15.48
N ASN A 125 6.06 3.62 14.94
CA ASN A 125 5.42 4.66 15.75
C ASN A 125 4.36 4.08 16.71
N PHE A 126 3.61 3.06 16.30
CA PHE A 126 2.66 2.37 17.17
C PHE A 126 3.36 1.58 18.28
N ALA A 127 4.38 0.79 17.95
CA ALA A 127 5.18 0.09 18.96
C ALA A 127 5.77 1.04 20.02
N ARG A 128 6.17 2.26 19.61
CA ARG A 128 6.65 3.29 20.53
C ARG A 128 5.55 3.83 21.44
N ARG A 129 4.35 4.11 20.92
CA ARG A 129 3.21 4.59 21.72
C ARG A 129 2.76 3.56 22.75
N ASP A 130 2.86 2.28 22.42
CA ASP A 130 2.51 1.18 23.32
C ASP A 130 3.48 1.13 24.51
N ALA A 131 4.78 1.23 24.24
CA ALA A 131 5.81 1.27 25.27
C ALA A 131 5.67 2.47 26.24
N SER A 132 5.20 3.63 25.75
CA SER A 132 4.92 4.79 26.63
C SER A 132 3.63 4.63 27.44
N THR A 133 2.63 3.93 26.92
CA THR A 133 1.33 3.75 27.59
C THR A 133 1.40 2.72 28.72
N LEU A 134 2.32 1.76 28.64
CA LEU A 134 2.55 0.74 29.67
C LEU A 134 3.38 1.23 30.88
N ARG A 135 3.99 2.42 30.80
CA ARG A 135 4.79 3.01 31.89
C ARG A 135 3.97 3.79 32.93
N TYR A 136 2.66 3.93 32.74
CA TYR A 136 1.72 4.63 33.63
C TYR A 136 0.51 3.75 33.95
#